data_AF-A0A7V3XFQ4-F1
#
_entry.id   AF-A0A7V3XFQ4-F1
#
_cell.length_a   1.000
_cell.length_b   1.000
_cell.length_c   1.000
_cell.angle_alpha   90.00
_cell.angle_beta   90.00
_cell.angle_gamma   90.00
#
_symmetry.space_group_name_H-M   'P 1'
#
loop_
_entity.id
_entity.type
_entity.pdbx_description
1 polymer ?
#
loop_
_entity_poly.entity_id
_entity_poly.type
_entity_poly.pdbx_seq_one_letter_code
_entity_poly.pdbx_strand_id
1 'polypeptide(L)' 'GLGLSISYDIVVQEHRGEIRVETEEGEYTEFRIQLPKKVV' A
#
# COMPACT_ATOMS: atom_id res chain seq x y z
N GLY A 1 -12.73 -5.55 -7.70
CA GLY A 1 -11.85 -4.43 -7.29
C GLY A 1 -11.93 -4.07 -5.81
N LEU A 2 -12.48 -4.91 -4.93
CA LEU A 2 -12.64 -4.55 -3.50
C LEU A 2 -11.37 -4.76 -2.67
N GLY A 3 -10.49 -5.68 -3.07
CA GLY A 3 -9.28 -6.00 -2.31
C GLY A 3 -8.38 -4.78 -2.10
N LEU A 4 -8.01 -4.10 -3.20
CA LEU A 4 -7.14 -2.91 -3.12
C LEU A 4 -7.80 -1.73 -2.41
N SER A 5 -9.12 -1.55 -2.53
CA SER A 5 -9.82 -0.48 -1.81
C SER A 5 -9.79 -0.73 -0.30
N ILE A 6 -10.04 -1.97 0.14
CA ILE A 6 -9.96 -2.35 1.55
C ILE A 6 -8.52 -2.21 2.05
N SER A 7 -7.52 -2.61 1.27
CA SER A 7 -6.11 -2.43 1.64
C SER A 7 -5.75 -0.95 1.79
N TYR A 8 -6.27 -0.07 0.93
CA TYR A 8 -6.06 1.38 1.04
C TYR A 8 -6.66 1.94 2.34
N ASP A 9 -7.87 1.53 2.69
CA ASP A 9 -8.52 1.94 3.94
C ASP A 9 -7.68 1.52 5.16
N ILE A 10 -7.25 0.26 5.21
CA ILE A 10 -6.45 -0.27 6.33
C ILE A 10 -5.08 0.44 6.41
N VAL A 11 -4.32 0.46 5.33
CA VAL A 11 -2.94 0.96 5.37
C VAL A 11 -2.90 2.47 5.51
N VAL A 12 -3.65 3.20 4.68
CA VAL A 12 -3.55 4.66 4.58
C VAL A 12 -4.45 5.34 5.61
N GLN A 13 -5.71 4.90 5.74
CA GLN A 13 -6.63 5.57 6.65
C GLN A 13 -6.38 5.16 8.10
N GLU A 14 -6.38 3.87 8.41
CA GLU A 14 -6.26 3.41 9.81
C GLU A 14 -4.84 3.53 10.35
N HIS A 15 -3.84 3.12 9.56
CA HIS A 15 -2.45 3.03 10.02
C HIS A 15 -1.59 4.23 9.61
N ARG A 16 -2.15 5.21 8.88
CA ARG A 16 -1.42 6.39 8.37
C ARG A 16 -0.15 6.02 7.59
N GLY A 17 -0.19 4.87 6.92
CA GLY A 17 0.84 4.38 6.03
C GLY A 17 0.66 4.84 4.59
N GLU A 18 1.44 4.25 3.71
CA GLU A 18 1.48 4.56 2.29
C GLU A 18 1.48 3.26 1.47
N ILE A 19 0.78 3.27 0.33
CA ILE A 19 0.84 2.23 -0.70
C ILE A 19 1.34 2.89 -1.98
N ARG A 20 2.46 2.41 -2.53
CA ARG A 20 2.96 2.79 -3.86
C ARG A 20 2.84 1.61 -4.81
N VAL A 21 2.53 1.91 -6.07
CA VAL A 21 2.39 0.90 -7.12
C VAL A 21 3.29 1.29 -8.28
N GLU A 22 4.18 0.39 -8.65
CA GLU A 22 5.05 0.50 -9.83
C GLU A 22 4.74 -0.69 -10.75
N THR A 23 4.60 -0.45 -12.05
CA THR A 23 4.21 -1.50 -13.00
C THR A 23 5.01 -1.38 -14.29
N GLU A 24 5.40 -2.53 -14.82
CA GLU A 24 6.04 -2.68 -16.11
C GLU A 24 5.28 -3.76 -16.89
N GLU A 25 4.66 -3.36 -18.00
CA GLU A 25 3.79 -4.24 -18.78
C GLU A 25 4.56 -5.45 -19.32
N GLY A 26 3.99 -6.65 -19.12
CA GLY A 26 4.63 -7.91 -19.52
C GLY A 26 5.69 -8.42 -18.54
N GLU A 27 6.10 -7.62 -17.56
CA GLU A 27 7.15 -7.98 -16.59
C GLU A 27 6.59 -8.17 -15.18
N TYR A 28 6.19 -7.08 -14.50
CA TYR A 28 5.71 -7.15 -13.12
C TYR A 28 4.79 -6.00 -12.72
N THR A 29 4.16 -6.17 -11.57
CA THR A 29 3.56 -5.07 -10.81
C THR A 29 4.02 -5.21 -9.37
N GLU A 30 4.68 -4.18 -8.86
CA GLU A 30 5.20 -4.11 -7.50
C GLU A 30 4.32 -3.20 -6.65
N PHE A 31 3.95 -3.69 -5.46
CA PHE A 31 3.30 -2.89 -4.43
C PHE A 31 4.27 -2.70 -3.27
N ARG A 32 4.60 -1.45 -2.94
CA ARG A 32 5.37 -1.12 -1.73
C ARG A 32 4.44 -0.55 -0.66
N ILE A 33 4.43 -1.20 0.50
CA ILE A 33 3.63 -0.80 1.66
C ILE A 33 4.57 -0.26 2.73
N GLN A 34 4.36 0.98 3.17
CA GLN A 34 5.14 1.62 4.23
C GLN A 34 4.22 1.97 5.40
N LEU A 35 4.62 1.59 6.61
CA LEU A 35 3.88 1.90 7.83
C LEU A 35 4.76 2.76 8.75
N PRO A 36 4.21 3.78 9.42
CA PRO A 36 4.96 4.56 10.40
C PRO A 36 5.41 3.66 11.54
N LYS A 37 6.72 3.69 11.85
CA LYS A 37 7.23 3.05 13.06
C LYS A 37 6.86 3.94 14.26
N LYS A 38 6.23 3.35 15.28
CA LYS A 38 6.10 4.05 16.57
C LYS A 38 7.50 4.36 17.10
N VAL A 39 7.80 5.64 17.25
CA VAL A 39 8.93 6.09 18.07
C VAL A 39 8.41 6.00 19.50
N VAL A 40 8.93 5.01 20.23
CA VAL A 40 8.70 4.88 21.68
C VAL A 40 9.60 5.88 22.39
#